data_AF-A0A066W9K1-F1
#
_entry.id   AF-A0A066W9K1-F1
#
_cell.length_a   1.000
_cell.length_b   1.000
_cell.length_c   1.000
_cell.angle_alpha   90.00
_cell.angle_beta   90.00
_cell.angle_gamma   90.00
#
_symmetry.space_group_name_H-M   'P 1'
#
loop_
_entity.id
_entity.type
_entity.pdbx_description
1 polymer ?
#
loop_
_entity_poly.entity_id
_entity_poly.type
_entity_poly.pdbx_seq_one_letter_code
_entity_poly.pdbx_strand_id
1 'polypeptide(L)'
;MSLPKVLAQILFQGSVIVGRAFLEAGRQAARNARAGQMEAAAGAAGAGAGAGGAGGGSITDQITRAHRMTMDEAKMILNFKEESKALELPTAQEVEAMIKSYEHLFKTNAPPAPKGQTGGGAGSFYIQSKVVRARERIEAEWEGIRRKQQQDADTTPEPNEQGPANPGNSPPGPDR
;
A
#
# COMPACT_ATOMS: atom_id res chain seq x y z
N MET A 1 -15.15 -57.28 5.32
CA MET A 1 -15.47 -55.96 4.72
C MET A 1 -15.30 -56.08 3.21
N SER A 2 -16.33 -55.87 2.39
CA SER A 2 -16.23 -55.98 0.93
C SER A 2 -15.58 -54.73 0.35
N LEU A 3 -14.56 -54.89 -0.50
CA LEU A 3 -13.81 -53.82 -1.18
C LEU A 3 -14.68 -52.69 -1.78
N PRO A 4 -15.85 -52.97 -2.43
CA PRO A 4 -16.71 -51.92 -2.98
C PRO A 4 -17.28 -50.97 -1.91
N LYS A 5 -17.53 -51.49 -0.70
CA LYS A 5 -18.11 -50.74 0.41
C LYS A 5 -17.10 -49.79 1.05
N VAL A 6 -15.83 -50.20 1.06
CA VAL A 6 -14.70 -49.38 1.52
C VAL A 6 -14.44 -48.24 0.53
N LEU A 7 -14.43 -48.52 -0.78
CA LEU A 7 -14.24 -47.49 -1.82
C LEU A 7 -15.36 -46.44 -1.80
N ALA A 8 -16.61 -46.86 -1.67
CA ALA A 8 -17.75 -45.95 -1.55
C ALA A 8 -17.64 -45.04 -0.31
N GLN A 9 -17.18 -45.60 0.82
CA GLN A 9 -17.01 -44.84 2.06
C GLN A 9 -15.87 -43.81 1.96
N ILE A 10 -14.75 -44.17 1.31
CA ILE A 10 -13.63 -43.23 1.07
C ILE A 10 -14.06 -42.10 0.12
N LEU A 11 -14.75 -42.42 -0.97
CA LEU A 11 -15.28 -41.42 -1.90
C LEU A 11 -16.27 -40.46 -1.23
N PHE A 12 -17.19 -40.99 -0.43
CA PHE A 12 -18.17 -40.19 0.28
C PHE A 12 -17.49 -39.24 1.28
N GLN A 13 -16.59 -39.76 2.13
CA GLN A 13 -15.89 -38.93 3.11
C GLN A 13 -14.95 -37.91 2.45
N GLY A 14 -14.25 -38.30 1.39
CA GLY A 14 -13.38 -37.39 0.63
C GLY A 14 -14.15 -36.23 -0.01
N SER A 15 -15.32 -36.50 -0.61
CA SER A 15 -16.13 -35.47 -1.26
C SER A 15 -16.67 -34.40 -0.30
N VAL A 16 -17.06 -34.79 0.92
CA VAL A 16 -17.56 -33.86 1.94
C VAL A 16 -16.47 -32.92 2.45
N ILE A 17 -15.25 -33.45 2.66
CA ILE A 17 -14.11 -32.66 3.14
C ILE A 17 -13.68 -31.65 2.08
N VAL A 18 -13.53 -32.11 0.84
CA VAL A 18 -13.14 -31.25 -0.29
C VAL A 18 -14.20 -30.16 -0.55
N GLY A 19 -15.49 -30.51 -0.51
CA GLY A 19 -16.58 -29.55 -0.69
C GLY A 19 -16.61 -28.45 0.38
N ARG A 20 -16.39 -28.80 1.65
CA ARG A 20 -16.32 -27.81 2.75
C ARG A 20 -15.12 -26.88 2.62
N ALA A 21 -13.95 -27.42 2.24
CA ALA A 21 -12.74 -26.63 2.04
C ALA A 21 -12.90 -25.59 0.91
N PHE A 22 -13.48 -25.97 -0.23
CA PHE A 22 -13.77 -25.03 -1.32
C PHE A 22 -14.77 -23.94 -0.90
N LEU A 23 -15.76 -24.28 -0.08
CA LEU A 23 -16.77 -23.33 0.39
C LEU A 23 -16.20 -22.33 1.41
N GLU A 24 -15.31 -22.78 2.28
CA GLU A 24 -14.57 -21.92 3.22
C GLU A 24 -13.56 -21.03 2.50
N ALA A 25 -12.77 -21.59 1.58
CA ALA A 25 -11.86 -20.83 0.73
C ALA A 25 -12.62 -19.80 -0.12
N GLY A 26 -13.77 -20.17 -0.69
CA GLY A 26 -14.65 -19.26 -1.42
C GLY A 26 -15.22 -18.16 -0.52
N ARG A 27 -15.60 -18.46 0.72
CA ARG A 27 -16.02 -17.46 1.70
C ARG A 27 -14.89 -16.53 2.13
N GLN A 28 -13.67 -17.04 2.31
CA GLN A 28 -12.49 -16.22 2.59
C GLN A 28 -12.14 -15.31 1.41
N ALA A 29 -12.14 -15.86 0.20
CA ALA A 29 -11.96 -15.08 -1.03
C ALA A 29 -13.04 -14.00 -1.18
N ALA A 30 -14.31 -14.33 -0.90
CA ALA A 30 -15.39 -13.35 -0.92
C ALA A 30 -15.26 -12.28 0.17
N ARG A 31 -14.76 -12.61 1.37
CA ARG A 31 -14.47 -11.63 2.43
C ARG A 31 -13.32 -10.71 2.05
N ASN A 32 -12.24 -11.26 1.52
CA ASN A 32 -11.09 -10.47 1.06
C ASN A 32 -11.47 -9.60 -0.14
N ALA A 33 -12.25 -10.13 -1.09
CA ALA A 33 -12.82 -9.37 -2.19
C ALA A 33 -13.77 -8.28 -1.69
N ARG A 34 -14.60 -8.53 -0.67
CA ARG A 34 -15.49 -7.51 -0.08
C ARG A 34 -14.74 -6.45 0.73
N ALA A 35 -13.66 -6.82 1.42
CA ALA A 35 -12.78 -5.87 2.09
C ALA A 35 -12.08 -4.98 1.06
N GLY A 36 -11.51 -5.58 0.01
CA GLY A 36 -10.94 -4.84 -1.13
C GLY A 36 -11.98 -4.05 -1.92
N GLN A 37 -13.23 -4.51 -2.00
CA GLN A 37 -14.34 -3.77 -2.61
C GLN A 37 -14.85 -2.66 -1.70
N MET A 38 -14.76 -2.75 -0.37
CA MET A 38 -15.08 -1.62 0.51
C MET A 38 -14.00 -0.55 0.43
N GLU A 39 -12.73 -0.93 0.26
CA GLU A 39 -11.64 0.02 0.01
C GLU A 39 -11.74 0.65 -1.39
N ALA A 40 -12.04 -0.17 -2.42
CA ALA A 40 -12.26 0.30 -3.79
C ALA A 40 -13.59 1.05 -3.96
N ALA A 41 -14.66 0.68 -3.24
CA ALA A 41 -15.94 1.37 -3.24
C ALA A 41 -15.95 2.58 -2.31
N ALA A 42 -15.09 2.67 -1.30
CA ALA A 42 -14.80 3.95 -0.64
C ALA A 42 -14.03 4.88 -1.59
N GLY A 43 -13.15 4.32 -2.44
CA GLY A 43 -12.52 5.04 -3.56
C GLY A 43 -13.51 5.49 -4.65
N ALA A 44 -14.53 4.68 -4.97
CA ALA A 44 -15.53 4.98 -5.98
C ALA A 44 -16.73 5.81 -5.44
N ALA A 45 -17.14 5.62 -4.19
CA ALA A 45 -18.14 6.47 -3.51
C ALA A 45 -17.58 7.85 -3.15
N GLY A 46 -16.25 7.95 -2.98
CA GLY A 46 -15.52 9.23 -2.93
C GLY A 46 -15.42 9.95 -4.29
N ALA A 47 -16.03 9.42 -5.35
CA ALA A 47 -16.16 10.10 -6.64
C ALA A 47 -17.46 10.90 -6.78
N GLY A 48 -18.39 10.87 -5.81
CA GLY A 48 -19.71 11.50 -5.98
C GLY A 48 -20.36 12.16 -4.77
N ALA A 49 -19.88 11.99 -3.54
CA ALA A 49 -20.53 12.59 -2.36
C ALA A 49 -19.54 13.30 -1.44
N GLY A 50 -19.64 14.63 -1.43
CA GLY A 50 -19.49 15.43 -0.22
C GLY A 50 -18.06 15.66 0.29
N ALA A 51 -17.60 16.89 0.11
CA ALA A 51 -16.79 17.54 1.12
C ALA A 51 -17.45 17.39 2.51
N GLY A 52 -16.74 16.84 3.49
CA GLY A 52 -17.29 16.69 4.84
C GLY A 52 -16.52 15.71 5.72
N GLY A 53 -15.25 16.00 6.00
CA GLY A 53 -14.44 15.21 6.90
C GLY A 53 -13.09 15.88 7.15
N ALA A 54 -13.13 17.06 7.77
CA ALA A 54 -11.94 17.72 8.27
C ALA A 54 -11.35 16.90 9.43
N GLY A 55 -10.08 16.51 9.29
CA GLY A 55 -9.24 15.99 10.38
C GLY A 55 -9.16 14.47 10.49
N GLY A 56 -8.01 13.89 10.14
CA GLY A 56 -7.59 12.59 10.69
C GLY A 56 -7.56 11.37 9.76
N GLY A 57 -7.43 11.52 8.44
CA GLY A 57 -7.15 10.37 7.56
C GLY A 57 -5.67 10.01 7.56
N SER A 58 -5.35 8.71 7.52
CA SER A 58 -3.96 8.20 7.41
C SER A 58 -3.26 8.84 6.20
N ILE A 59 -1.93 8.97 6.23
CA ILE A 59 -1.12 9.46 5.10
C ILE A 59 -1.46 8.66 3.83
N THR A 60 -1.59 7.34 3.97
CA THR A 60 -1.99 6.42 2.90
C THR A 60 -3.36 6.80 2.29
N ASP A 61 -4.33 7.25 3.10
CA ASP A 61 -5.66 7.66 2.60
C ASP A 61 -5.59 8.96 1.78
N GLN A 62 -4.72 9.89 2.20
CA GLN A 62 -4.49 11.14 1.49
C GLN A 62 -3.88 10.86 0.11
N ILE A 63 -2.86 9.98 0.07
CA ILE A 63 -2.20 9.56 -1.16
C ILE A 63 -3.20 8.84 -2.08
N THR A 64 -4.01 7.92 -1.56
CA THR A 64 -5.03 7.22 -2.36
C THR A 64 -6.05 8.19 -2.97
N ARG A 65 -6.47 9.24 -2.24
CA ARG A 65 -7.35 10.29 -2.79
C ARG A 65 -6.68 11.10 -3.90
N ALA A 66 -5.38 11.39 -3.77
CA ALA A 66 -4.61 12.15 -4.76
C ALA A 66 -4.43 11.36 -6.06
N HIS A 67 -4.01 10.10 -5.98
CA HIS A 67 -3.73 9.28 -7.17
C HIS A 67 -4.97 8.57 -7.74
N ARG A 68 -6.09 8.56 -6.98
CA ARG A 68 -7.32 7.80 -7.31
C ARG A 68 -7.02 6.33 -7.60
N MET A 69 -6.10 5.76 -6.81
CA MET A 69 -5.54 4.42 -6.97
C MET A 69 -5.06 3.92 -5.61
N THR A 70 -5.43 2.69 -5.25
CA THR A 70 -4.97 2.06 -4.00
C THR A 70 -3.54 1.55 -4.17
N MET A 71 -2.85 1.27 -3.06
CA MET A 71 -1.50 0.70 -3.10
C MET A 71 -1.50 -0.68 -3.78
N ASP A 72 -2.49 -1.52 -3.45
CA ASP A 72 -2.61 -2.84 -4.05
C ASP A 72 -2.89 -2.78 -5.56
N GLU A 73 -3.71 -1.83 -6.02
CA GLU A 73 -3.92 -1.61 -7.46
C GLU A 73 -2.60 -1.23 -8.15
N ALA A 74 -1.80 -0.35 -7.55
CA ALA A 74 -0.53 0.07 -8.12
C ALA A 74 0.48 -1.10 -8.21
N LYS A 75 0.58 -1.91 -7.16
CA LYS A 75 1.41 -3.13 -7.13
C LYS A 75 0.98 -4.15 -8.18
N MET A 76 -0.33 -4.35 -8.35
CA MET A 76 -0.86 -5.24 -9.38
C MET A 76 -0.58 -4.72 -10.79
N ILE A 77 -0.78 -3.43 -11.05
CA ILE A 77 -0.50 -2.81 -12.37
C ILE A 77 0.97 -2.99 -12.75
N LEU A 78 1.89 -2.78 -11.80
CA LEU A 78 3.32 -2.93 -12.04
C LEU A 78 3.83 -4.36 -11.85
N ASN A 79 2.96 -5.34 -11.59
CA ASN A 79 3.34 -6.71 -11.22
C ASN A 79 4.50 -6.72 -10.19
N PHE A 80 4.43 -5.79 -9.24
CA PHE A 80 5.50 -5.52 -8.29
C PHE A 80 5.15 -6.19 -6.96
N LYS A 81 6.08 -7.01 -6.47
CA LYS A 81 5.99 -7.65 -5.16
C LYS A 81 6.95 -6.94 -4.23
N GLU A 82 6.38 -6.17 -3.31
CA GLU A 82 7.12 -5.56 -2.22
C GLU A 82 7.35 -6.64 -1.16
N GLU A 83 8.62 -6.84 -0.79
CA GLU A 83 9.06 -7.75 0.27
C GLU A 83 9.22 -7.00 1.60
N SER A 84 9.48 -5.68 1.52
CA SER A 84 9.49 -4.77 2.66
C SER A 84 8.13 -4.70 3.33
N LYS A 85 8.13 -4.56 4.67
CA LYS A 85 6.88 -4.39 5.41
C LYS A 85 6.26 -3.02 5.11
N ALA A 86 4.94 -2.91 5.26
CA ALA A 86 4.14 -1.72 4.91
C ALA A 86 4.54 -0.37 5.57
N LEU A 87 5.54 -0.34 6.44
CA LEU A 87 6.03 0.84 7.18
C LEU A 87 7.56 0.98 7.11
N GLU A 88 8.22 0.21 6.27
CA GLU A 88 9.68 0.22 6.07
C GLU A 88 10.01 0.89 4.73
N LEU A 89 11.17 1.55 4.63
CA LEU A 89 11.63 2.05 3.34
C LEU A 89 11.97 0.87 2.43
N PRO A 90 11.76 1.02 1.11
CA PRO A 90 12.14 -0.02 0.16
C PRO A 90 13.65 -0.24 0.17
N THR A 91 14.04 -1.48 -0.08
CA THR A 91 15.42 -1.85 -0.40
C THR A 91 15.83 -1.31 -1.77
N ALA A 92 17.13 -1.14 -2.01
CA ALA A 92 17.63 -0.73 -3.33
C ALA A 92 17.18 -1.68 -4.45
N GLN A 93 17.10 -2.98 -4.16
CA GLN A 93 16.64 -4.01 -5.08
C GLN A 93 15.16 -3.83 -5.46
N GLU A 94 14.31 -3.46 -4.51
CA GLU A 94 12.89 -3.19 -4.75
C GLU A 94 12.68 -1.97 -5.63
N VAL A 95 13.46 -0.91 -5.39
CA VAL A 95 13.42 0.30 -6.24
C VAL A 95 13.81 -0.06 -7.68
N GLU A 96 14.89 -0.81 -7.87
CA GLU A 96 15.32 -1.26 -9.20
C GLU A 96 14.27 -2.16 -9.86
N ALA A 97 13.69 -3.11 -9.12
CA ALA A 97 12.66 -4.00 -9.62
C ALA A 97 11.39 -3.24 -10.07
N MET A 98 10.97 -2.23 -9.29
CA MET A 98 9.85 -1.36 -9.66
C MET A 98 10.16 -0.59 -10.95
N ILE A 99 11.34 0.04 -11.04
CA ILE A 99 11.75 0.82 -12.22
C ILE A 99 11.79 -0.08 -13.46
N LYS A 100 12.40 -1.26 -13.36
CA LYS A 100 12.48 -2.22 -14.46
C LYS A 100 11.10 -2.66 -14.95
N SER A 101 10.18 -2.93 -14.03
CA SER A 101 8.81 -3.30 -14.39
C SER A 101 8.08 -2.13 -15.06
N TYR A 102 8.22 -0.92 -14.50
CA TYR A 102 7.66 0.30 -15.08
C TYR A 102 8.16 0.53 -16.51
N GLU A 103 9.48 0.48 -16.74
CA GLU A 103 10.06 0.70 -18.07
C GLU A 103 9.58 -0.34 -19.08
N HIS A 104 9.53 -1.61 -18.68
CA HIS A 104 9.05 -2.68 -19.53
C HIS A 104 7.58 -2.47 -19.91
N LEU A 105 6.70 -2.21 -18.94
CA LEU A 105 5.28 -2.01 -19.16
C LEU A 105 5.00 -0.73 -19.93
N PHE A 106 5.72 0.35 -19.65
CA PHE A 106 5.58 1.64 -20.34
C PHE A 106 5.96 1.52 -21.81
N LYS A 107 7.07 0.84 -22.11
CA LYS A 107 7.54 0.60 -23.48
C LYS A 107 6.61 -0.33 -24.25
N THR A 108 6.18 -1.43 -23.62
CA THR A 108 5.32 -2.44 -24.27
C THR A 108 3.93 -1.90 -24.57
N ASN A 109 3.40 -1.01 -23.71
CA ASN A 109 2.07 -0.41 -23.85
C ASN A 109 2.10 1.00 -24.47
N ALA A 110 3.17 1.35 -25.20
CA ALA A 110 3.25 2.66 -25.84
C ALA A 110 2.03 2.88 -26.77
N PRO A 111 1.35 4.04 -26.69
CA PRO A 111 0.19 4.32 -27.52
C PRO A 111 0.57 4.44 -29.00
N PRO A 112 -0.42 4.32 -29.90
CA PRO A 112 -0.21 4.65 -31.30
C PRO A 112 0.21 6.12 -31.43
N ALA A 113 1.03 6.41 -32.43
CA ALA A 113 1.40 7.78 -32.72
C ALA A 113 0.14 8.62 -33.01
N PRO A 114 0.16 9.93 -32.71
CA PRO A 114 -0.91 10.85 -33.07
C PRO A 114 -1.25 10.76 -34.56
N LYS A 115 -2.50 11.06 -34.93
CA LYS A 115 -2.94 11.03 -36.33
C LYS A 115 -1.97 11.82 -37.21
N GLY A 116 -1.46 11.16 -38.25
CA GLY A 116 -0.52 11.75 -39.21
C GLY A 116 0.96 11.55 -38.89
N GLN A 117 1.31 10.88 -37.78
CA GLN A 117 2.68 10.50 -37.45
C GLN A 117 2.90 9.00 -37.62
N THR A 118 4.09 8.62 -38.08
CA THR A 118 4.52 7.23 -38.21
C THR A 118 5.30 6.81 -36.95
N GLY A 119 5.05 5.59 -36.47
CA GLY A 119 5.66 5.04 -35.26
C GLY A 119 4.67 4.81 -34.13
N GLY A 120 5.18 4.68 -32.90
CA GLY A 120 4.39 4.33 -31.71
C GLY A 120 4.23 2.82 -31.51
N GLY A 121 3.46 2.45 -30.47
CA GLY A 121 3.13 1.06 -30.17
C GLY A 121 1.68 0.71 -30.52
N ALA A 122 1.29 -0.52 -30.22
CA ALA A 122 -0.10 -0.99 -30.34
C ALA A 122 -0.89 -0.84 -29.01
N GLY A 123 -0.33 -0.13 -28.03
CA GLY A 123 -0.93 0.07 -26.72
C GLY A 123 -2.00 1.16 -26.72
N SER A 124 -2.41 1.59 -25.53
CA SER A 124 -3.36 2.69 -25.39
C SER A 124 -2.84 3.72 -24.40
N PHE A 125 -3.21 4.99 -24.64
CA PHE A 125 -2.86 6.09 -23.76
C PHE A 125 -3.42 5.89 -22.35
N TYR A 126 -4.59 5.25 -22.23
CA TYR A 126 -5.19 4.91 -20.94
C TYR A 126 -4.32 3.95 -20.13
N ILE A 127 -3.86 2.86 -20.76
CA ILE A 127 -3.00 1.88 -20.09
C ILE A 127 -1.66 2.50 -19.72
N GLN A 128 -1.04 3.27 -20.62
CA GLN A 128 0.18 3.99 -20.31
C GLN A 128 -0.01 4.97 -19.14
N SER A 129 -1.11 5.71 -19.12
CA SER A 129 -1.46 6.62 -18.01
C SER A 129 -1.65 5.87 -16.69
N LYS A 130 -2.24 4.66 -16.71
CA LYS A 130 -2.39 3.81 -15.53
C LYS A 130 -1.03 3.31 -15.01
N VAL A 131 -0.12 2.93 -15.90
CA VAL A 131 1.25 2.51 -15.52
C VAL A 131 2.02 3.65 -14.88
N VAL A 132 1.93 4.88 -15.42
CA VAL A 132 2.57 6.07 -14.83
C VAL A 132 2.01 6.37 -13.44
N ARG A 133 0.68 6.42 -13.31
CA ARG A 133 0.04 6.67 -12.00
C ARG A 133 0.37 5.61 -10.96
N ALA A 134 0.50 4.35 -11.37
CA ALA A 134 0.89 3.28 -10.47
C ALA A 134 2.30 3.50 -9.90
N ARG A 135 3.25 3.92 -10.74
CA ARG A 135 4.61 4.27 -10.26
C ARG A 135 4.56 5.43 -9.26
N GLU A 136 3.90 6.52 -9.64
CA GLU A 136 3.77 7.71 -8.79
C GLU A 136 3.10 7.38 -7.44
N ARG A 137 2.12 6.47 -7.43
CA ARG A 137 1.43 6.03 -6.21
C ARG A 137 2.38 5.28 -5.26
N ILE A 138 3.25 4.43 -5.77
CA ILE A 138 4.25 3.69 -4.96
C ILE A 138 5.31 4.66 -4.43
N GLU A 139 5.83 5.53 -5.30
CA GLU A 139 6.82 6.55 -4.93
C GLU A 139 6.29 7.48 -3.81
N ALA A 140 5.03 7.91 -3.89
CA ALA A 140 4.39 8.73 -2.88
C ALA A 140 4.26 8.04 -1.52
N GLU A 141 4.03 6.71 -1.48
CA GLU A 141 3.99 5.97 -0.22
C GLU A 141 5.38 5.90 0.42
N TRP A 142 6.41 5.56 -0.37
CA TRP A 142 7.78 5.51 0.12
C TRP A 142 8.27 6.88 0.63
N GLU A 143 7.87 7.96 -0.03
CA GLU A 143 8.11 9.32 0.46
C GLU A 143 7.33 9.61 1.75
N GLY A 144 6.08 9.15 1.85
CA GLY A 144 5.26 9.22 3.07
C GLY A 144 5.92 8.53 4.26
N ILE A 145 6.44 7.32 4.06
CA ILE A 145 7.19 6.56 5.07
C ILE A 145 8.46 7.31 5.48
N ARG A 146 9.22 7.83 4.51
CA ARG A 146 10.43 8.63 4.78
C ARG A 146 10.14 9.86 5.62
N ARG A 147 9.09 10.62 5.28
CA ARG A 147 8.65 11.79 6.05
C ARG A 147 8.26 11.42 7.48
N LYS A 148 7.54 10.31 7.66
CA LYS A 148 7.16 9.83 8.99
C LYS A 148 8.38 9.47 9.84
N GLN A 149 9.34 8.74 9.28
CA GLN A 149 10.57 8.38 10.00
C GLN A 149 11.41 9.61 10.39
N GLN A 150 11.44 10.65 9.55
CA GLN A 150 12.13 11.91 9.88
C GLN A 150 11.44 12.65 11.03
N GLN A 151 10.11 12.68 11.06
CA GLN A 151 9.33 13.30 12.14
C GLN A 151 9.49 12.55 13.48
N ASP A 152 9.56 11.22 13.43
CA ASP A 152 9.79 10.38 14.61
C ASP A 152 11.22 10.56 15.17
N ALA A 153 12.21 10.82 14.31
CA ALA A 153 13.59 11.10 14.72
C ALA A 153 13.75 12.48 15.39
N ASP A 154 13.02 13.49 14.92
CA ASP A 154 13.08 14.87 15.44
C ASP A 154 12.30 15.05 16.77
N THR A 155 11.48 14.07 17.16
CA THR A 155 10.65 14.10 18.38
C THR A 155 11.20 13.30 19.55
N THR A 156 12.42 12.75 19.45
CA THR A 156 13.11 12.12 20.59
C THR A 156 13.68 13.22 21.51
N PRO A 157 13.18 13.41 22.74
CA PRO A 157 13.72 14.41 23.65
C PRO A 157 15.11 13.97 24.12
N GLU A 158 16.10 14.87 24.04
CA GLU A 158 17.38 14.67 24.74
C GLU A 158 17.11 14.39 26.23
N PRO A 159 17.76 13.38 26.84
CA PRO A 159 17.78 13.26 28.30
C PRO A 159 18.42 14.53 28.85
N ASN A 160 17.63 15.33 29.56
CA ASN A 160 18.07 16.55 30.23
C ASN A 160 19.21 16.20 31.21
N GLU A 161 20.46 16.34 30.76
CA GLU A 161 21.65 16.24 31.61
C GLU A 161 21.62 17.41 32.58
N GLN A 162 21.13 17.14 33.79
CA GLN A 162 21.24 18.02 34.95
C GLN A 162 22.73 18.19 35.30
N GLY A 163 23.37 19.19 34.70
CA GLY A 163 24.66 19.74 35.13
C GLY A 163 24.52 20.55 36.42
N PRO A 164 25.59 20.65 37.24
CA PRO A 164 25.48 20.80 38.69
C PRO A 164 25.02 22.19 39.13
N ALA A 165 24.22 22.21 40.21
CA ALA A 165 23.84 23.40 40.94
C ALA A 165 25.07 24.22 41.35
N ASN A 166 25.13 25.47 40.91
CA ASN A 166 26.07 26.48 41.39
C ASN A 166 25.40 27.25 42.55
N PRO A 167 25.78 27.08 43.82
CA PRO A 167 25.19 27.81 44.94
C PRO A 167 25.96 29.13 45.11
N GLY A 168 25.63 30.12 44.27
CA GLY A 168 26.35 31.38 44.23
C GLY A 168 25.42 32.58 44.07
N ASN A 169 24.49 32.78 44.99
CA ASN A 169 24.00 34.13 45.32
C ASN A 169 23.16 34.12 46.60
N SER A 170 23.78 34.50 47.72
CA SER A 170 23.07 34.91 48.93
C SER A 170 22.80 36.41 48.85
N PRO A 171 21.55 36.90 49.03
CA PRO A 171 21.29 38.31 49.25
C PRO A 171 21.67 38.70 50.70
N PRO A 172 22.06 39.96 50.95
CA PRO A 172 22.41 40.43 52.28
C PRO A 172 21.15 40.54 53.16
N GLY A 173 21.26 40.09 54.41
CA GLY A 173 20.19 40.19 55.40
C GLY A 173 19.92 41.63 55.83
N PRO A 174 18.70 41.96 56.28
CA PRO A 174 18.41 43.29 56.81
C PRO A 174 18.92 43.42 58.25
N ASP A 175 19.70 44.47 58.50
CA ASP A 175 19.98 44.98 59.84
C ASP A 175 18.67 45.44 60.50
N ARG A 176 18.28 44.80 61.60
CA ARG A 176 17.73 45.38 62.84
C ARG A 176 17.24 44.31 63.82
#